data_AF-A0A6P1F1C0-F1
#
_entry.id   AF-A0A6P1F1C0-F1
#
_cell.length_a   1.000
_cell.length_b   1.000
_cell.length_c   1.000
_cell.angle_alpha   90.00
_cell.angle_beta   90.00
_cell.angle_gamma   90.00
#
_symmetry.space_group_name_H-M   'P 1'
#
loop_
_entity.id
_entity.type
_entity.pdbx_description
1 polymer ?
#
loop_
_entity_poly.entity_id
_entity_poly.type
_entity_poly.pdbx_seq_one_letter_code
_entity_poly.pdbx_strand_id
1 'polypeptide(L)'
;MTSPLVSAVAHSGLTVTDLDDSVELWCSGLGFTLERAFTLDADTTVATTGVDGATIRGAVVTLGDHRVELLQYDPPRSARAAGSPADIGTVHIALTVSDLDRVLGLCAVHGWRPVGPPHRMTSGARAGTRIVYLEGALGGFLELIAPPRRPQRGPARSLTESAFSNLGNKELPTLAGASAPQRRPAPLS
;
A
#
# COMPACT_ATOMS: atom_id res chain seq x y z
N MET A 1 -34.14 10.58 17.00
CA MET A 1 -33.29 10.45 15.80
C MET A 1 -33.76 9.22 15.07
N THR A 2 -34.10 9.32 13.78
CA THR A 2 -34.47 8.16 12.97
C THR A 2 -33.26 7.26 12.81
N SER A 3 -33.40 5.96 13.06
CA SER A 3 -32.33 5.00 12.84
C SER A 3 -31.87 5.04 11.38
N PRO A 4 -30.57 4.88 11.10
CA PRO A 4 -30.09 4.83 9.73
C PRO A 4 -30.69 3.63 8.99
N LEU A 5 -30.99 3.81 7.70
CA LEU A 5 -31.52 2.74 6.84
C LEU A 5 -30.47 1.67 6.50
N VAL A 6 -29.20 2.02 6.57
CA VAL A 6 -28.05 1.13 6.39
C VAL A 6 -27.29 1.04 7.70
N SER A 7 -27.06 -0.19 8.18
CA SER A 7 -26.37 -0.43 9.45
C SER A 7 -24.85 -0.55 9.30
N ALA A 8 -24.37 -1.02 8.14
CA ALA A 8 -22.95 -1.24 7.87
C ALA A 8 -22.66 -1.39 6.37
N VAL A 9 -21.38 -1.25 6.00
CA VAL A 9 -20.86 -1.71 4.71
C VAL A 9 -20.46 -3.19 4.86
N ALA A 10 -21.03 -4.08 4.05
CA ALA A 10 -20.82 -5.52 4.20
C ALA A 10 -19.46 -5.98 3.62
N HIS A 11 -19.15 -5.62 2.37
CA HIS A 11 -17.94 -6.00 1.66
C HIS A 11 -17.81 -5.22 0.34
N SER A 12 -16.66 -5.33 -0.33
CA SER A 12 -16.46 -4.95 -1.73
C SER A 12 -16.35 -6.21 -2.60
N GLY A 13 -17.11 -6.30 -3.68
CA GLY A 13 -17.06 -7.43 -4.62
C GLY A 13 -15.99 -7.25 -5.69
N LEU A 14 -15.29 -8.33 -6.02
CA LEU A 14 -14.30 -8.40 -7.10
C LEU A 14 -14.49 -9.69 -7.89
N THR A 15 -14.83 -9.56 -9.17
CA THR A 15 -14.86 -10.70 -10.09
C THR A 15 -13.45 -11.13 -10.45
N VAL A 16 -13.18 -12.43 -10.41
CA VAL A 16 -11.87 -13.04 -10.67
C VAL A 16 -11.98 -14.17 -11.70
N THR A 17 -10.88 -14.44 -12.41
CA THR A 17 -10.79 -15.56 -13.37
C THR A 17 -10.75 -16.91 -12.70
N ASP A 18 -10.04 -16.98 -11.58
CA ASP A 18 -9.73 -18.21 -10.85
C ASP A 18 -9.79 -17.88 -9.35
N LEU A 19 -10.72 -18.51 -8.64
CA LEU A 19 -10.96 -18.28 -7.23
C LEU A 19 -9.81 -18.79 -6.37
N ASP A 20 -9.24 -19.94 -6.73
CA ASP A 20 -8.23 -20.61 -5.91
C ASP A 20 -6.90 -19.83 -5.99
N ASP A 21 -6.50 -19.41 -7.20
CA ASP A 21 -5.36 -18.50 -7.42
C ASP A 21 -5.55 -17.15 -6.72
N SER A 22 -6.77 -16.60 -6.76
CA SER A 22 -7.08 -15.35 -6.08
C SER A 22 -6.99 -15.51 -4.56
N VAL A 23 -7.55 -16.57 -3.98
CA VAL A 23 -7.44 -16.82 -2.53
C VAL A 23 -5.97 -16.96 -2.11
N GLU A 24 -5.13 -17.61 -2.93
CA GLU A 24 -3.69 -17.67 -2.67
C GLU A 24 -3.03 -16.28 -2.64
N LEU A 25 -3.27 -15.45 -3.66
CA LEU A 25 -2.75 -14.07 -3.68
C LEU A 25 -3.21 -13.29 -2.45
N TRP A 26 -4.51 -13.26 -2.19
CA TRP A 26 -5.09 -12.41 -1.15
C TRP A 26 -4.68 -12.87 0.25
N CYS A 27 -4.74 -14.17 0.52
CA CYS A 27 -4.42 -14.70 1.85
C CYS A 27 -2.91 -14.88 2.06
N SER A 28 -2.25 -15.66 1.22
CA SER A 28 -0.83 -15.99 1.40
C SER A 28 0.09 -14.88 0.93
N GLY A 29 -0.28 -14.15 -0.14
CA GLY A 29 0.53 -13.05 -0.68
C GLY A 29 0.34 -11.72 0.05
N LEU A 30 -0.92 -11.31 0.27
CA LEU A 30 -1.27 -9.99 0.80
C LEU A 30 -1.61 -9.99 2.30
N GLY A 31 -1.72 -11.16 2.92
CA GLY A 31 -1.91 -11.31 4.37
C GLY A 31 -3.37 -11.20 4.84
N PHE A 32 -4.34 -11.36 3.94
CA PHE A 32 -5.75 -11.49 4.33
C PHE A 32 -6.01 -12.87 4.95
N THR A 33 -7.15 -13.01 5.62
CA THR A 33 -7.63 -14.31 6.12
C THR A 33 -8.88 -14.72 5.35
N LEU A 34 -9.00 -16.00 4.98
CA LEU A 34 -10.23 -16.54 4.42
C LEU A 34 -11.30 -16.60 5.51
N GLU A 35 -12.39 -15.85 5.35
CA GLU A 35 -13.53 -15.86 6.28
C GLU A 35 -14.52 -16.98 5.93
N ARG A 36 -14.90 -17.09 4.65
CA ARG A 36 -15.85 -18.12 4.17
C ARG A 36 -15.68 -18.38 2.67
N ALA A 37 -16.06 -19.56 2.23
CA ALA A 37 -16.23 -19.92 0.82
C ALA A 37 -17.67 -20.39 0.57
N PHE A 38 -18.17 -20.22 -0.66
CA PHE A 38 -19.55 -20.54 -1.03
C PHE A 38 -19.71 -20.80 -2.52
N THR A 39 -20.86 -21.35 -2.90
CA THR A 39 -21.29 -21.51 -4.29
C THR A 39 -22.72 -21.00 -4.45
N LEU A 40 -23.01 -20.34 -5.57
CA LEU A 40 -24.37 -19.99 -5.98
C LEU A 40 -24.70 -20.77 -7.26
N ASP A 41 -25.85 -21.43 -7.28
CA ASP A 41 -26.39 -22.04 -8.49
C ASP A 41 -26.90 -20.97 -9.48
N ALA A 42 -27.34 -21.41 -10.65
CA ALA A 42 -27.78 -20.51 -11.72
C ALA A 42 -28.99 -19.65 -11.30
N ASP A 43 -29.98 -20.27 -10.64
CA ASP A 43 -31.19 -19.61 -10.19
C ASP A 43 -30.88 -18.53 -9.13
N THR A 44 -30.00 -18.84 -8.17
CA THR A 44 -29.57 -17.88 -7.15
C THR A 44 -28.71 -16.77 -7.75
N THR A 45 -27.85 -17.11 -8.71
CA THR A 45 -26.98 -16.14 -9.39
C THR A 45 -27.80 -15.11 -10.16
N VAL A 46 -28.75 -15.54 -10.98
CA VAL A 46 -29.61 -14.61 -11.73
C VAL A 46 -30.51 -13.79 -10.80
N ALA A 47 -31.06 -14.41 -9.75
CA ALA A 47 -31.91 -13.70 -8.79
C ALA A 47 -31.16 -12.63 -7.98
N THR A 48 -29.88 -12.88 -7.67
CA THR A 48 -29.08 -11.98 -6.82
C THR A 48 -28.35 -10.91 -7.63
N THR A 49 -27.78 -11.29 -8.77
CA THR A 49 -26.86 -10.42 -9.53
C THR A 49 -27.44 -9.93 -10.85
N GLY A 50 -28.53 -10.54 -11.33
CA GLY A 50 -29.07 -10.31 -12.67
C GLY A 50 -28.25 -10.95 -13.80
N VAL A 51 -27.18 -11.70 -13.49
CA VAL A 51 -26.38 -12.42 -14.47
C VAL A 51 -27.05 -13.76 -14.76
N ASP A 52 -27.64 -13.88 -15.94
CA ASP A 52 -28.25 -15.11 -16.42
C ASP A 52 -27.21 -16.10 -16.99
N GLY A 53 -27.51 -17.39 -16.89
CA GLY A 53 -26.75 -18.48 -17.51
C GLY A 53 -25.39 -18.79 -16.88
N ALA A 54 -25.15 -18.39 -15.63
CA ALA A 54 -23.89 -18.65 -14.93
C ALA A 54 -24.10 -19.10 -13.49
N THR A 55 -23.18 -19.92 -12.98
CA THR A 55 -23.01 -20.22 -11.55
C THR A 55 -21.86 -19.40 -10.97
N ILE A 56 -21.77 -19.31 -9.64
CA ILE A 56 -20.67 -18.62 -8.96
C ILE A 56 -19.99 -19.55 -7.96
N ARG A 57 -18.65 -19.62 -8.00
CA ARG A 57 -17.83 -19.96 -6.83
C ARG A 57 -17.36 -18.65 -6.18
N GLY A 58 -17.46 -18.54 -4.86
CA GLY A 58 -17.06 -17.32 -4.16
C GLY A 58 -16.32 -17.56 -2.85
N ALA A 59 -15.55 -16.55 -2.45
CA ALA A 59 -14.87 -16.50 -1.16
C ALA A 59 -14.88 -15.08 -0.59
N VAL A 60 -15.03 -14.96 0.73
CA VAL A 60 -14.80 -13.68 1.43
C VAL A 60 -13.48 -13.75 2.15
N VAL A 61 -12.61 -12.78 1.88
CA VAL A 61 -11.32 -12.59 2.55
C VAL A 61 -11.32 -11.31 3.37
N THR A 62 -10.64 -11.31 4.51
CA THR A 62 -10.67 -10.22 5.49
C THR A 62 -9.28 -9.67 5.84
N LEU A 63 -9.21 -8.37 6.09
CA LEU A 63 -8.07 -7.70 6.71
C LEU A 63 -8.59 -6.62 7.67
N GLY A 64 -8.51 -6.90 8.97
CA GLY A 64 -9.18 -6.08 9.98
C GLY A 64 -10.70 -6.10 9.74
N ASP A 65 -11.30 -4.91 9.67
CA ASP A 65 -12.74 -4.77 9.43
C ASP A 65 -13.12 -4.83 7.94
N HIS A 66 -12.15 -4.82 7.04
CA HIS A 66 -12.39 -4.84 5.59
C HIS A 66 -12.65 -6.25 5.08
N ARG A 67 -13.66 -6.39 4.21
CA ARG A 67 -14.06 -7.63 3.54
C ARG A 67 -14.03 -7.44 2.03
N VAL A 68 -13.41 -8.39 1.34
CA VAL A 68 -13.44 -8.48 -0.12
C VAL A 68 -14.10 -9.81 -0.49
N GLU A 69 -15.15 -9.75 -1.30
CA GLU A 69 -15.83 -10.92 -1.85
C GLU A 69 -15.30 -11.20 -3.26
N LEU A 70 -14.55 -12.29 -3.40
CA LEU A 70 -13.98 -12.78 -4.64
C LEU A 70 -15.01 -13.69 -5.33
N LEU A 71 -15.32 -13.42 -6.60
CA LEU A 71 -16.39 -14.09 -7.33
C LEU A 71 -15.87 -14.63 -8.67
N GLN A 72 -15.89 -15.96 -8.84
CA GLN A 72 -15.62 -16.60 -10.12
C GLN A 72 -16.93 -17.08 -10.74
N TYR A 73 -17.28 -16.53 -11.90
CA TYR A 73 -18.43 -16.94 -12.70
C TYR A 73 -18.07 -18.10 -13.63
N ASP A 74 -18.96 -19.07 -13.77
CA ASP A 74 -18.84 -20.18 -14.72
C ASP A 74 -20.14 -20.38 -15.53
N PRO A 75 -20.11 -20.31 -16.87
CA PRO A 75 -18.96 -19.95 -17.69
C PRO A 75 -18.52 -18.49 -17.45
N PRO A 76 -17.23 -18.16 -17.64
CA PRO A 76 -16.76 -16.79 -17.46
C PRO A 76 -17.41 -15.88 -18.50
N ARG A 77 -17.81 -14.67 -18.10
CA ARG A 77 -18.17 -13.64 -19.07
C ARG A 77 -16.91 -13.15 -19.78
N SER A 78 -17.04 -12.87 -21.07
CA SER A 78 -15.95 -12.25 -21.84
C SER A 78 -15.57 -10.92 -21.20
N ALA A 79 -14.26 -10.72 -21.00
CA ALA A 79 -13.74 -9.40 -20.71
C ALA A 79 -14.20 -8.45 -21.82
N ARG A 80 -14.93 -7.39 -21.44
CA ARG A 80 -15.07 -6.23 -22.34
C ARG A 80 -13.68 -5.61 -22.53
N ALA A 81 -13.55 -4.68 -23.48
CA ALA A 81 -12.32 -3.92 -23.65
C ALA A 81 -11.76 -3.44 -22.29
N ALA A 82 -10.42 -3.39 -22.18
CA ALA A 82 -9.73 -2.91 -20.99
C ALA A 82 -10.43 -1.67 -20.43
N GLY A 83 -10.95 -1.78 -19.21
CA GLY A 83 -11.71 -0.69 -18.60
C GLY A 83 -10.83 0.52 -18.33
N SER A 84 -11.41 1.67 -18.08
CA SER A 84 -10.70 2.83 -17.57
C SER A 84 -11.14 3.18 -16.15
N PRO A 85 -10.22 3.53 -15.23
CA PRO A 85 -10.58 4.18 -13.97
C PRO A 85 -11.36 5.48 -14.16
N ALA A 86 -11.31 6.09 -15.35
CA ALA A 86 -12.09 7.28 -15.69
C ALA A 86 -13.53 6.97 -16.16
N ASP A 87 -13.87 5.70 -16.39
CA ASP A 87 -15.22 5.33 -16.79
C ASP A 87 -16.20 5.52 -15.61
N ILE A 88 -17.37 6.06 -15.91
CA ILE A 88 -18.41 6.33 -14.90
C ILE A 88 -18.84 5.00 -14.26
N GLY A 89 -18.77 4.95 -12.93
CA GLY A 89 -19.16 3.78 -12.13
C GLY A 89 -18.04 2.76 -11.90
N THR A 90 -16.84 2.96 -12.46
CA THR A 90 -15.68 2.12 -12.14
C THR A 90 -15.25 2.28 -10.68
N VAL A 91 -14.99 1.16 -10.02
CA VAL A 91 -14.49 1.09 -8.64
C VAL A 91 -13.11 0.43 -8.60
N HIS A 92 -12.33 0.74 -7.55
CA HIS A 92 -11.06 0.10 -7.27
C HIS A 92 -10.92 -0.18 -5.77
N ILE A 93 -10.08 -1.15 -5.42
CA ILE A 93 -9.72 -1.43 -4.02
C ILE A 93 -8.31 -0.89 -3.78
N ALA A 94 -8.19 0.07 -2.87
CA ALA A 94 -6.91 0.68 -2.51
C ALA A 94 -6.29 -0.03 -1.29
N LEU A 95 -5.07 -0.52 -1.46
CA LEU A 95 -4.31 -1.25 -0.44
C LEU A 95 -3.09 -0.43 0.00
N THR A 96 -2.95 -0.25 1.31
CA THR A 96 -1.72 0.30 1.87
C THR A 96 -0.71 -0.82 2.09
N VAL A 97 0.46 -0.71 1.48
CA VAL A 97 1.50 -1.75 1.48
C VAL A 97 2.80 -1.26 2.10
N SER A 98 3.50 -2.15 2.81
CA SER A 98 4.79 -1.85 3.44
C SER A 98 5.97 -1.98 2.47
N ASP A 99 5.83 -2.84 1.46
CA ASP A 99 6.84 -3.11 0.43
C ASP A 99 6.19 -3.19 -0.96
N LEU A 100 6.18 -2.05 -1.66
CA LEU A 100 5.52 -1.93 -2.96
C LEU A 100 6.14 -2.85 -4.01
N ASP A 101 7.46 -2.96 -4.03
CA ASP A 101 8.16 -3.70 -5.08
C ASP A 101 7.92 -5.21 -4.94
N ARG A 102 7.91 -5.71 -3.69
CA ARG A 102 7.54 -7.11 -3.41
C ARG A 102 6.08 -7.41 -3.78
N VAL A 103 5.14 -6.52 -3.41
CA VAL A 103 3.72 -6.73 -3.73
C VAL A 103 3.49 -6.70 -5.24
N LEU A 104 4.14 -5.79 -5.98
CA LEU A 104 4.07 -5.79 -7.44
C LEU A 104 4.53 -7.11 -8.06
N GLY A 105 5.62 -7.69 -7.54
CA GLY A 105 6.11 -9.00 -7.99
C GLY A 105 5.10 -10.11 -7.75
N LEU A 106 4.47 -10.14 -6.57
CA LEU A 106 3.41 -11.11 -6.25
C LEU A 106 2.20 -10.93 -7.18
N CYS A 107 1.66 -9.71 -7.25
CA CYS A 107 0.52 -9.39 -8.11
C CYS A 107 0.76 -9.80 -9.57
N ALA A 108 1.97 -9.62 -10.09
CA ALA A 108 2.31 -10.01 -11.46
C ALA A 108 2.24 -11.53 -11.71
N VAL A 109 2.61 -12.36 -10.73
CA VAL A 109 2.49 -13.83 -10.82
C VAL A 109 1.02 -14.25 -10.97
N HIS A 110 0.12 -13.53 -10.29
CA HIS A 110 -1.33 -13.75 -10.30
C HIS A 110 -2.07 -12.90 -11.37
N GLY A 111 -1.36 -12.51 -12.44
CA GLY A 111 -1.98 -11.91 -13.63
C GLY A 111 -2.36 -10.42 -13.52
N TRP A 112 -2.03 -9.72 -12.44
CA TRP A 112 -2.23 -8.28 -12.32
C TRP A 112 -1.11 -7.50 -12.97
N ARG A 113 -1.44 -6.43 -13.70
CA ARG A 113 -0.48 -5.64 -14.47
C ARG A 113 -0.45 -4.20 -13.99
N PRO A 114 0.71 -3.63 -13.60
CA PRO A 114 0.78 -2.22 -13.30
C PRO A 114 0.56 -1.39 -14.57
N VAL A 115 -0.23 -0.31 -14.46
CA VAL A 115 -0.49 0.60 -15.59
C VAL A 115 0.75 1.41 -16.00
N GLY A 116 1.79 1.40 -15.18
CA GLY A 116 3.05 2.10 -15.38
C GLY A 116 3.97 1.97 -14.17
N PRO A 117 5.13 2.66 -14.18
CA PRO A 117 6.01 2.69 -13.02
C PRO A 117 5.36 3.40 -11.83
N PRO A 118 5.65 3.01 -10.57
CA PRO A 118 5.11 3.71 -9.41
C PRO A 118 5.44 5.20 -9.38
N HIS A 119 4.41 6.02 -9.28
CA HIS A 119 4.55 7.46 -9.12
C HIS A 119 4.96 7.80 -7.69
N ARG A 120 5.99 8.63 -7.51
CA ARG A 120 6.41 9.14 -6.21
C ARG A 120 5.92 10.56 -6.01
N MET A 121 5.10 10.78 -4.99
CA MET A 121 4.63 12.10 -4.61
C MET A 121 5.82 12.94 -4.08
N THR A 122 6.00 14.15 -4.61
CA THR A 122 7.14 15.02 -4.29
C THR A 122 6.83 16.12 -3.28
N SER A 123 5.56 16.46 -3.06
CA SER A 123 5.13 17.57 -2.20
C SER A 123 3.84 17.25 -1.42
N GLY A 124 3.48 18.16 -0.50
CA GLY A 124 2.28 18.04 0.34
C GLY A 124 2.41 17.04 1.49
N ALA A 125 1.32 16.84 2.23
CA ALA A 125 1.29 15.98 3.43
C ALA A 125 1.65 14.50 3.17
N ARG A 126 1.60 14.07 1.90
CA ARG A 126 1.91 12.71 1.44
C ARG A 126 3.25 12.60 0.71
N ALA A 127 4.08 13.64 0.73
CA ALA A 127 5.40 13.63 0.07
C ALA A 127 6.21 12.39 0.49
N GLY A 128 6.72 11.66 -0.50
CA GLY A 128 7.43 10.39 -0.31
C GLY A 128 6.57 9.14 -0.48
N THR A 129 5.25 9.26 -0.56
CA THR A 129 4.35 8.15 -0.92
C THR A 129 4.66 7.68 -2.33
N ARG A 130 4.70 6.35 -2.54
CA ARG A 130 4.72 5.73 -3.87
C ARG A 130 3.34 5.13 -4.14
N ILE A 131 2.81 5.32 -5.35
CA ILE A 131 1.47 4.88 -5.72
C ILE A 131 1.43 4.35 -7.15
N VAL A 132 0.62 3.31 -7.39
CA VAL A 132 0.43 2.74 -8.73
C VAL A 132 -0.92 2.00 -8.80
N TYR A 133 -1.56 2.06 -9.96
CA TYR A 133 -2.72 1.25 -10.28
C TYR A 133 -2.31 -0.06 -10.95
N LEU A 134 -3.07 -1.12 -10.70
CA LEU A 134 -2.98 -2.39 -11.38
C LEU A 134 -4.31 -2.73 -12.03
N GLU A 135 -4.24 -3.37 -13.20
CA GLU A 135 -5.38 -3.91 -13.93
C GLU A 135 -5.36 -5.45 -13.88
N GLY A 136 -6.53 -6.06 -13.64
CA GLY A 136 -6.73 -7.50 -13.63
C GLY A 136 -7.10 -8.08 -15.00
N ALA A 137 -6.93 -9.39 -15.20
CA ALA A 137 -7.12 -10.06 -16.48
C ALA A 137 -8.57 -10.01 -17.04
N LEU A 138 -9.59 -9.89 -16.17
CA LEU A 138 -10.99 -9.70 -16.56
C LEU A 138 -11.50 -8.27 -16.31
N GLY A 139 -10.57 -7.32 -16.19
CA GLY A 139 -10.85 -5.99 -15.67
C GLY A 139 -10.85 -5.97 -14.13
N GLY A 140 -11.15 -4.80 -13.58
CA GLY A 140 -11.00 -4.52 -12.16
C GLY A 140 -9.65 -3.85 -11.85
N PHE A 141 -9.66 -3.02 -10.81
CA PHE A 141 -8.55 -2.14 -10.49
C PHE A 141 -8.14 -2.28 -9.03
N LEU A 142 -6.84 -2.41 -8.81
CA LEU A 142 -6.23 -2.24 -7.50
C LEU A 142 -5.39 -0.97 -7.50
N GLU A 143 -5.36 -0.26 -6.37
CA GLU A 143 -4.41 0.82 -6.12
C GLU A 143 -3.47 0.38 -5.00
N LEU A 144 -2.16 0.39 -5.25
CA LEU A 144 -1.17 0.12 -4.21
C LEU A 144 -0.56 1.43 -3.74
N ILE A 145 -0.64 1.67 -2.43
CA ILE A 145 -0.12 2.87 -1.76
C ILE A 145 0.96 2.43 -0.79
N ALA A 146 2.21 2.81 -1.05
CA ALA A 146 3.28 2.72 -0.06
C ALA A 146 3.49 4.10 0.57
N PRO A 147 3.08 4.31 1.84
CA PRO A 147 3.25 5.58 2.53
C PRO A 147 4.73 5.99 2.63
N PRO A 148 5.02 7.28 2.93
CA PRO A 148 6.39 7.72 3.12
C PRO A 148 7.01 6.90 4.26
N ARG A 149 8.20 6.35 4.02
CA ARG A 149 8.96 5.70 5.09
C ARG A 149 9.23 6.76 6.16
N ARG A 150 8.68 6.57 7.37
CA ARG A 150 9.12 7.37 8.51
C ARG A 150 10.63 7.13 8.67
N PRO A 151 11.45 8.16 8.87
CA PRO A 151 12.83 7.95 9.29
C PRO A 151 12.78 7.08 10.55
N GLN A 152 13.46 5.93 10.55
CA GLN A 152 13.62 5.19 11.79
C GLN A 152 14.34 6.13 12.77
N ARG A 153 13.72 6.40 13.92
CA ARG A 153 14.49 6.97 15.04
C ARG A 153 15.53 5.91 15.39
N GLY A 154 16.79 6.20 15.11
CA GLY A 154 17.89 5.41 15.66
C GLY A 154 17.76 5.35 17.19
N PRO A 155 18.37 4.35 17.85
CA PRO A 155 18.34 4.27 19.30
C PRO A 155 18.81 5.61 19.87
N ALA A 156 18.04 6.17 20.81
CA ALA A 156 18.44 7.37 21.53
C ALA A 156 19.83 7.08 22.12
N ARG A 157 20.87 7.78 21.64
CA ARG A 157 22.17 7.72 22.30
C ARG A 157 21.94 8.24 23.71
N SER A 158 22.04 7.35 24.69
CA SER A 158 22.08 7.72 26.10
C SER A 158 23.25 8.68 26.28
N LEU A 159 22.94 9.96 26.51
CA LEU A 159 23.90 10.91 27.06
C LEU A 159 23.98 10.63 28.56
N THR A 160 24.63 9.54 28.94
CA THR A 160 25.02 9.29 30.32
C THR A 160 26.53 9.30 30.41
N GLU A 161 27.00 10.39 31.02
CA GLU A 161 28.27 10.56 31.74
C GLU A 161 29.54 9.95 31.12
N SER A 162 30.30 10.80 30.44
CA SER A 162 31.77 10.70 30.38
C SER A 162 32.35 12.10 30.17
N ALA A 163 32.03 13.01 31.08
CA ALA A 163 32.77 14.23 31.28
C ALA A 163 33.24 14.18 32.74
N PHE A 164 34.43 13.61 32.97
CA PHE A 164 35.33 13.80 34.14
C PHE A 164 36.25 12.57 34.23
N SER A 165 37.25 12.50 33.35
CA SER A 165 38.50 11.74 33.57
C SER A 165 39.48 12.09 32.45
N ASN A 166 40.01 13.32 32.47
CA ASN A 166 41.31 13.62 31.88
C ASN A 166 41.77 15.02 32.30
N LEU A 167 42.24 15.12 33.54
CA LEU A 167 43.15 16.17 34.00
C LEU A 167 44.22 15.49 34.84
N GLY A 168 45.12 14.78 34.14
CA GLY A 168 46.35 14.23 34.68
C GLY A 168 47.53 14.84 33.92
N ASN A 169 48.20 15.80 34.58
CA ASN A 169 49.55 16.30 34.37
C ASN A 169 50.15 16.24 32.96
N LYS A 170 50.21 17.40 32.29
CA LYS A 170 51.42 17.79 31.53
C LYS A 170 51.75 19.26 31.77
N GLU A 171 53.04 19.46 32.02
CA GLU A 171 53.71 20.67 32.45
C GLU A 171 53.58 21.85 31.47
N LEU A 172 53.62 23.05 32.05
CA LEU A 172 53.74 24.34 31.37
C LEU A 172 55.17 24.54 30.84
N PRO A 173 55.34 25.04 29.61
CA PRO A 173 56.49 25.85 29.25
C PRO A 173 56.13 27.34 29.16
N THR A 174 57.09 28.12 29.60
CA THR A 174 57.09 29.57 29.86
C THR A 174 56.96 30.44 28.61
N LEU A 175 56.36 31.61 28.85
CA LEU A 175 56.12 32.79 28.00
C LEU A 175 57.31 33.28 27.15
N ALA A 176 57.05 33.63 25.89
CA ALA A 176 57.60 34.83 25.25
C ALA A 176 56.79 35.22 23.99
N GLY A 177 56.49 36.52 23.86
CA GLY A 177 56.21 37.15 22.56
C GLY A 177 54.81 37.70 22.35
N ALA A 178 54.58 38.92 22.84
CA ALA A 178 53.44 39.76 22.49
C ALA A 178 53.46 40.16 20.99
N SER A 179 52.27 40.22 20.37
CA SER A 179 51.81 41.34 19.52
C SER A 179 50.43 41.06 18.93
N ALA A 180 49.51 41.99 19.13
CA ALA A 180 48.29 42.19 18.36
C ALA A 180 48.31 43.66 17.87
N PRO A 181 47.36 44.14 17.07
CA PRO A 181 46.44 43.51 16.12
C PRO A 181 46.54 44.18 14.72
N GLN A 182 46.05 43.58 13.63
CA GLN A 182 45.53 44.38 12.51
C GLN A 182 44.27 43.77 11.90
N ARG A 183 43.27 44.63 11.76
CA ARG A 183 41.95 44.41 11.17
C ARG A 183 41.95 44.92 9.73
N ARG A 184 41.17 44.19 8.89
CA ARG A 184 40.40 44.63 7.70
C ARG A 184 41.17 44.88 6.39
N PRO A 185 40.51 44.90 5.21
CA PRO A 185 39.12 44.51 4.85
C PRO A 185 39.01 43.57 3.61
N ALA A 186 37.82 43.01 3.37
CA ALA A 186 37.29 42.72 2.01
C ALA A 186 36.46 43.95 1.56
N PRO A 187 36.22 44.29 0.26
CA PRO A 187 35.60 43.38 -0.74
C PRO A 187 35.89 43.70 -2.24
N LEU A 188 35.09 43.04 -3.11
CA LEU A 188 34.77 43.28 -4.55
C LEU A 188 35.71 42.57 -5.54
N SER A 189 35.24 41.80 -6.53
CA SER A 189 34.00 41.87 -7.33
C SER A 189 33.49 40.49 -7.73
#